data_AF-A0AAW5CBQ1-F1
#
_entry.id   AF-A0AAW5CBQ1-F1
#
_cell.length_a   1.000
_cell.length_b   1.000
_cell.length_c   1.000
_cell.angle_alpha   90.00
_cell.angle_beta   90.00
_cell.angle_gamma   90.00
#
_symmetry.space_group_name_H-M   'P 1'
#
loop_
_entity.id
_entity.type
_entity.pdbx_description
1 polymer ?
#
loop_
_entity_poly.entity_id
_entity_poly.type
_entity_poly.pdbx_seq_one_letter_code
_entity_poly.pdbx_strand_id
1 'polypeptide(L)'
;AMNMGAKVVMVDVKDDFTIDPDKIKAAINEHTKVILPVDIGGYPCDYDAIRAVVDDPEVKALYRPASGRQKQLGRIMLLADAAHSLGA
;
A
#
# COMPACT_ATOMS: atom_id res chain seq x y z
N ALA A 1 1.15 12.82 2.95
CA ALA A 1 0.78 12.56 1.53
C ALA A 1 0.09 13.76 0.88
N MET A 2 -1.03 14.26 1.43
CA MET A 2 -1.81 15.35 0.82
C MET A 2 -1.01 16.64 0.61
N ASN A 3 -0.20 17.05 1.60
CA ASN A 3 0.64 18.26 1.51
C ASN A 3 1.72 18.19 0.40
N MET A 4 1.97 17.01 -0.18
CA MET A 4 2.90 16.80 -1.29
C MET A 4 2.18 16.69 -2.65
N GLY A 5 0.87 16.97 -2.71
CA GLY A 5 0.07 16.89 -3.93
C GLY A 5 -0.31 15.47 -4.35
N ALA A 6 -0.11 14.46 -3.51
CA ALA A 6 -0.52 13.09 -3.80
C ALA A 6 -2.04 12.92 -3.65
N LYS A 7 -2.68 12.25 -4.61
CA LYS A 7 -4.07 11.79 -4.48
C LYS A 7 -4.11 10.58 -3.56
N VAL A 8 -4.75 10.74 -2.40
CA VAL A 8 -4.99 9.64 -1.46
C VAL A 8 -6.26 8.90 -1.88
N VAL A 9 -6.17 7.58 -1.99
CA VAL A 9 -7.32 6.69 -2.20
C VAL A 9 -7.49 5.89 -0.93
N MET A 10 -8.61 6.08 -0.24
CA MET A 10 -8.94 5.34 0.97
C MET A 10 -9.44 3.96 0.57
N VAL A 11 -8.93 2.93 1.25
CA VAL A 11 -9.34 1.54 1.10
C VAL A 11 -9.91 1.09 2.43
N ASP A 12 -11.00 0.34 2.37
CA ASP A 12 -11.73 -0.11 3.54
C ASP A 12 -10.99 -1.25 4.27
N VAL A 13 -11.38 -1.51 5.51
CA VAL A 13 -10.71 -2.47 6.41
C VAL A 13 -11.49 -3.78 6.52
N LYS A 14 -10.85 -4.79 7.12
CA LYS A 14 -11.50 -5.99 7.65
C LYS A 14 -12.05 -5.73 9.05
N ASP A 15 -12.72 -6.73 9.62
CA ASP A 15 -13.24 -6.69 11.00
C ASP A 15 -12.12 -6.55 12.07
N ASP A 16 -10.87 -6.85 11.71
CA ASP A 16 -9.69 -6.68 12.56
C ASP A 16 -9.07 -5.26 12.50
N PHE A 17 -9.74 -4.32 11.84
CA PHE A 17 -9.31 -2.93 11.62
C PHE A 17 -8.06 -2.75 10.75
N THR A 18 -7.49 -3.83 10.19
CA THR A 18 -6.40 -3.76 9.22
C THR A 18 -6.95 -3.64 7.80
N ILE A 19 -6.17 -3.00 6.92
CA ILE A 19 -6.54 -2.78 5.52
C ILE A 19 -6.82 -4.11 4.79
N ASP A 20 -7.87 -4.14 3.98
CA ASP A 20 -8.30 -5.35 3.24
C ASP A 20 -7.48 -5.54 1.94
N PRO A 21 -6.70 -6.63 1.79
CA PRO A 21 -5.90 -6.90 0.60
C PRO A 21 -6.71 -6.98 -0.71
N ASP A 22 -7.93 -7.51 -0.68
CA ASP A 22 -8.76 -7.64 -1.88
C ASP A 22 -9.23 -6.26 -2.35
N LYS A 23 -9.60 -5.40 -1.40
CA LYS A 23 -9.97 -4.02 -1.69
C LYS A 23 -8.76 -3.17 -2.10
N ILE A 24 -7.54 -3.50 -1.62
CA ILE A 24 -6.31 -2.90 -2.15
C ILE A 24 -6.18 -3.24 -3.63
N LYS A 25 -6.28 -4.53 -4.01
CA LYS A 25 -6.14 -4.95 -5.41
C LYS A 25 -7.14 -4.23 -6.32
N ALA A 26 -8.40 -4.10 -5.88
CA ALA A 26 -9.45 -3.42 -6.63
C ALA A 26 -9.21 -1.91 -6.82
N ALA A 27 -8.49 -1.26 -5.90
CA ALA A 27 -8.22 0.18 -5.95
C ALA A 27 -6.96 0.56 -6.77
N ILE A 28 -6.11 -0.42 -7.11
CA ILE A 28 -4.86 -0.17 -7.85
C ILE A 28 -5.15 0.22 -9.30
N ASN A 29 -4.40 1.21 -9.79
CA ASN A 29 -4.36 1.62 -11.20
C ASN A 29 -2.94 2.11 -11.58
N GLU A 30 -2.75 2.59 -12.81
CA GLU A 30 -1.45 3.05 -13.29
C GLU A 30 -0.84 4.24 -12.54
N HIS A 31 -1.66 5.00 -11.80
CA HIS A 31 -1.21 6.11 -10.99
C HIS A 31 -0.74 5.67 -9.59
N THR A 32 -1.05 4.45 -9.14
CA THR A 32 -0.63 3.95 -7.83
C THR A 32 0.90 3.85 -7.75
N LYS A 33 1.48 4.38 -6.66
CA LYS A 33 2.93 4.36 -6.38
C LYS A 33 3.28 3.72 -5.05
N VAL A 34 2.37 3.82 -4.08
CA VAL A 34 2.58 3.39 -2.70
C VAL A 34 1.30 2.77 -2.18
N ILE A 35 1.43 1.67 -1.43
CA ILE A 35 0.43 1.14 -0.52
C ILE A 35 0.98 1.40 0.89
N LEU A 36 0.16 2.01 1.74
CA LEU A 36 0.53 2.48 3.08
C LEU A 36 -0.40 1.81 4.12
N PRO A 37 -0.18 0.53 4.47
CA PRO A 37 -0.89 -0.10 5.58
C PRO A 37 -0.52 0.57 6.90
N VAL A 38 -1.47 0.59 7.84
CA VAL A 38 -1.28 1.15 9.17
C VAL A 38 -1.43 0.03 10.20
N ASP A 39 -0.36 -0.24 10.94
CA ASP A 39 -0.34 -1.22 12.04
C ASP A 39 -1.00 -0.59 13.28
N ILE A 40 -2.32 -0.65 13.32
CA ILE A 40 -3.13 0.07 14.30
C ILE A 40 -2.88 -0.44 15.73
N GLY A 41 -2.44 0.44 16.63
CA GLY A 41 -2.19 0.07 18.03
C GLY A 41 -1.08 -0.97 18.22
N GLY A 42 -0.19 -1.12 17.23
CA GLY A 42 0.84 -2.15 17.22
C GLY A 42 0.35 -3.52 16.73
N TYR A 43 -0.89 -3.61 16.23
CA TYR A 43 -1.41 -4.81 15.59
C TYR A 43 -1.02 -4.81 14.11
N PRO A 44 -0.16 -5.74 13.66
CA PRO A 44 0.38 -5.71 12.31
C PRO A 44 -0.67 -6.10 11.27
N CYS A 45 -0.64 -5.43 10.12
CA CYS A 45 -1.41 -5.85 8.94
C CYS A 45 -0.92 -7.21 8.40
N ASP A 46 -1.76 -7.87 7.60
CA ASP A 46 -1.36 -9.06 6.86
C ASP A 46 -0.42 -8.69 5.69
N TYR A 47 0.86 -8.52 6.02
CA TYR A 47 1.89 -8.11 5.07
C TYR A 47 2.17 -9.16 3.99
N ASP A 48 1.92 -10.45 4.26
CA ASP A 48 2.07 -11.52 3.28
C ASP A 48 0.98 -11.42 2.21
N ALA A 49 -0.27 -11.20 2.62
CA ALA A 49 -1.37 -10.96 1.69
C ALA A 49 -1.17 -9.67 0.88
N ILE A 50 -0.73 -8.58 1.52
CA ILE A 50 -0.43 -7.33 0.81
C ILE A 50 0.75 -7.49 -0.15
N ARG A 51 1.78 -8.27 0.22
CA ARG A 51 2.89 -8.60 -0.68
C ARG A 51 2.41 -9.40 -1.88
N ALA A 52 1.53 -10.37 -1.69
CA ALA A 52 0.92 -11.13 -2.78
C ALA A 52 0.18 -10.22 -3.77
N VAL A 53 -0.56 -9.21 -3.28
CA VAL A 53 -1.20 -8.20 -4.14
C VAL A 53 -0.16 -7.40 -4.94
N VAL A 54 0.92 -6.94 -4.31
CA VAL A 54 1.99 -6.19 -5.00
C VAL A 54 2.72 -7.05 -6.02
N ASP A 55 2.87 -8.34 -5.74
CA ASP A 55 3.59 -9.29 -6.59
C ASP A 55 2.76 -9.89 -7.71
N ASP A 56 1.44 -9.73 -7.65
CA ASP A 56 0.48 -10.16 -8.66
C ASP A 56 0.87 -9.62 -10.05
N PRO A 57 0.93 -10.48 -11.09
CA PRO A 57 1.28 -10.07 -12.44
C PRO A 57 0.40 -8.96 -13.02
N GLU A 58 -0.90 -8.95 -12.71
CA GLU A 58 -1.85 -7.92 -13.17
C GLU A 58 -1.52 -6.57 -12.54
N VAL A 59 -1.21 -6.57 -11.23
CA VAL A 59 -0.79 -5.36 -10.50
C VAL A 59 0.56 -4.86 -10.99
N LYS A 60 1.53 -5.76 -11.21
CA LYS A 60 2.83 -5.40 -11.81
C LYS A 60 2.68 -4.81 -13.20
N ALA A 61 1.76 -5.32 -14.02
CA ALA A 61 1.50 -4.81 -15.36
C ALA A 61 0.95 -3.37 -15.35
N LEU A 62 0.21 -2.99 -14.29
CA LEU A 62 -0.29 -1.63 -14.08
C LEU A 62 0.80 -0.66 -13.59
N TYR A 63 1.90 -1.14 -13.00
CA TYR A 63 2.92 -0.26 -12.44
C TYR A 63 3.57 0.65 -13.50
N ARG A 64 3.45 1.97 -13.31
CA ARG A 64 4.09 2.99 -14.15
C ARG A 64 5.06 3.84 -13.34
N PRO A 65 6.38 3.58 -13.38
CA PRO A 65 7.35 4.38 -12.62
C PRO A 65 7.52 5.78 -13.23
N ALA A 66 7.50 6.80 -12.39
CA ALA A 66 7.65 8.21 -12.76
C ALA A 66 9.05 8.79 -12.46
N SER A 67 9.94 8.02 -11.82
CA SER A 67 11.31 8.46 -11.51
C SER A 67 12.32 7.32 -11.65
N GLY A 68 13.61 7.65 -11.72
CA GLY A 68 14.69 6.66 -11.75
C GLY A 68 14.65 5.70 -10.57
N ARG A 69 14.35 6.20 -9.35
CA ARG A 69 14.20 5.38 -8.14
C ARG A 69 13.02 4.43 -8.22
N GLN A 70 11.89 4.87 -8.78
CA GLN A 70 10.72 4.01 -9.00
C GLN A 70 11.01 2.91 -10.03
N LYS A 71 11.76 3.23 -11.10
CA LYS A 71 12.23 2.23 -12.07
C LYS A 71 13.12 1.18 -11.42
N GLN A 72 14.04 1.60 -10.54
CA GLN A 72 14.91 0.69 -9.78
C GLN A 72 14.12 -0.20 -8.80
N LEU A 73 13.06 0.32 -8.19
CA LEU A 73 12.19 -0.47 -7.31
C LEU A 73 11.41 -1.55 -8.09
N GLY A 74 10.95 -1.24 -9.31
CA GLY A 74 10.32 -2.21 -10.21
C GLY A 74 8.90 -2.64 -9.83
N ARG A 75 8.34 -2.09 -8.75
CA ARG A 75 6.98 -2.40 -8.25
C ARG A 75 6.41 -1.26 -7.41
N ILE A 76 5.12 -1.36 -7.07
CA ILE A 76 4.50 -0.47 -6.08
C ILE A 76 5.25 -0.59 -4.74
N MET A 77 5.53 0.55 -4.12
CA MET A 77 6.19 0.59 -2.82
C MET A 77 5.21 0.16 -1.72
N LEU A 78 5.63 -0.75 -0.86
CA LEU A 78 4.92 -1.04 0.39
C LEU A 78 5.63 -0.30 1.51
N LEU A 79 4.96 0.67 2.13
CA LEU A 79 5.50 1.49 3.21
C LEU A 79 4.69 1.22 4.47
N ALA A 80 5.29 0.53 5.45
CA ALA A 80 4.65 0.30 6.74
C ALA A 80 4.54 1.61 7.53
N ASP A 81 3.40 1.84 8.16
CA ASP A 81 3.15 2.94 9.09
C ASP A 81 2.66 2.39 10.42
N ALA A 82 3.19 2.90 11.53
CA ALA A 82 2.91 2.41 12.88
C ALA A 82 2.21 3.49 13.70
N ALA A 83 1.00 3.88 13.29
CA ALA A 83 0.24 4.90 13.99
C ALA A 83 -0.31 4.37 15.34
N HIS A 84 -0.19 5.19 16.38
CA HIS A 84 -0.69 4.90 17.74
C HIS A 84 -0.14 3.61 18.38
N SER A 85 1.01 3.13 17.91
CA SER A 85 1.73 2.06 18.59
C SER A 85 2.34 2.60 19.89
N LEU A 86 2.32 1.81 20.96
CA LEU A 86 2.98 2.17 22.22
C LEU A 86 4.50 2.27 21.98
N GLY A 87 4.99 3.51 21.87
CA GLY A 87 6.42 3.81 21.63
C GLY A 87 6.79 4.21 20.19
N ALA A 88 5.81 4.53 19.33
CA ALA A 88 6.04 5.14 18.01
C ALA A 88 6.02 6.68 18.05
#